data_AF-A0A164SGV5-F1
#
_entry.id   AF-A0A164SGV5-F1
#
_cell.length_a   1.000
_cell.length_b   1.000
_cell.length_c   1.000
_cell.angle_alpha   90.00
_cell.angle_beta   90.00
_cell.angle_gamma   90.00
#
_symmetry.space_group_name_H-M   'P 1'
#
loop_
_entity.id
_entity.type
_entity.pdbx_description
1 polymer ?
#
loop_
_entity_poly.entity_id
_entity_poly.type
_entity_poly.pdbx_seq_one_letter_code
_entity_poly.pdbx_strand_id
1 'polypeptide(L)'
;MSDCQPQLLDVVEQIDKSWIQSVLRYSGIPGAEVASISTAPIGAGNVSDTVRVAIEYATPAGDAPSSLVVKLKPSDPAVHAHGLRSGAYHREIGAYIDISNRHACRIPLKYWVAGDETTINLVMEDLSTTTTAGNQIAGCGPVEAESVVVEMARLHSGFFPMTEDTAPAWMIRLGDVCEYWSTAAEAGAQAALQRFAHDLPPEYLDAISEATALVRDWHTLPQRSLTFTHGDPRVDNVLFDTSGGQPAAIFIDWQVTGLRNPMYDVGYFMSGSVGIEDRRAHESRLLQRYIEVFAERAPGYDLAKATCDYQIQLLSGLFITLAAIDVLPDNDVVNRLILALLERNCAAVIDWKSVAALRNVTQALGVG
;
A
#
# COMPACT_ATOMS: atom_id res chain seq x y z
N MET A 1 36.68 6.71 -8.75
CA MET A 1 36.83 7.05 -7.32
C MET A 1 35.67 6.37 -6.63
N SER A 2 35.90 5.52 -5.63
CA SER A 2 34.80 4.79 -5.00
C SER A 2 33.86 5.80 -4.34
N ASP A 3 32.67 5.99 -4.88
CA ASP A 3 31.65 6.81 -4.24
C ASP A 3 31.32 6.15 -2.91
N CYS A 4 31.82 6.75 -1.83
CA CYS A 4 31.62 6.27 -0.48
C CYS A 4 30.10 6.31 -0.22
N GLN A 5 29.51 5.15 0.07
CA GLN A 5 28.10 5.07 0.42
C GLN A 5 27.81 6.04 1.58
N PRO A 6 26.66 6.74 1.55
CA PRO A 6 26.23 7.55 2.68
C PRO A 6 26.21 6.71 3.96
N GLN A 7 26.61 7.31 5.08
CA GLN A 7 26.59 6.64 6.38
C GLN A 7 25.14 6.37 6.81
N LEU A 8 24.88 5.18 7.39
CA LEU A 8 23.61 4.88 8.07
C LEU A 8 23.40 5.80 9.28
N LEU A 9 22.22 6.41 9.35
CA LEU A 9 21.79 7.24 10.47
C LEU A 9 20.78 6.50 11.32
N ASP A 10 20.82 6.77 12.63
CA ASP A 10 19.88 6.22 13.60
C ASP A 10 18.79 7.23 13.99
N VAL A 11 19.07 8.53 13.91
CA VAL A 11 18.17 9.61 14.35
C VAL A 11 18.24 10.82 13.42
N VAL A 12 17.18 11.62 13.40
CA VAL A 12 17.02 12.79 12.52
C VAL A 12 18.08 13.86 12.77
N GLU A 13 18.55 14.01 14.01
CA GLU A 13 19.55 15.02 14.40
C GLU A 13 20.93 14.78 13.75
N GLN A 14 21.16 13.57 13.23
CA GLN A 14 22.38 13.24 12.49
C GLN A 14 22.31 13.68 11.01
N ILE A 15 21.15 14.11 10.51
CA ILE A 15 21.01 14.64 9.16
C ILE A 15 21.69 16.01 9.13
N ASP A 16 22.86 16.07 8.50
CA ASP A 16 23.58 17.31 8.28
C ASP A 16 23.86 17.56 6.79
N LYS A 17 24.38 18.75 6.50
CA LYS A 17 24.77 19.16 5.15
C LYS A 17 25.75 18.18 4.49
N SER A 18 26.73 17.66 5.24
CA SER A 18 27.76 16.77 4.70
C SER A 18 27.19 15.42 4.30
N TRP A 19 26.21 14.95 5.07
CA TRP A 19 25.48 13.72 4.79
C TRP A 19 24.58 13.88 3.57
N ILE A 20 23.79 14.96 3.47
CA ILE A 20 22.97 15.24 2.26
C ILE A 20 23.85 15.37 1.02
N GLN A 21 25.01 16.03 1.15
CA GLN A 21 25.99 16.11 0.07
C GLN A 21 26.47 14.72 -0.40
N SER A 22 26.65 13.77 0.53
CA SER A 22 27.03 12.38 0.18
C SER A 22 25.89 11.63 -0.52
N VAL A 23 24.64 11.81 -0.09
CA VAL A 23 23.46 11.23 -0.73
C VAL A 23 23.30 11.73 -2.16
N LEU A 24 23.46 13.04 -2.40
CA LEU A 24 23.40 13.62 -3.75
C LEU A 24 24.52 13.10 -4.65
N ARG A 25 25.75 12.98 -4.14
CA ARG A 25 26.86 12.37 -4.89
C ARG A 25 26.57 10.93 -5.26
N TYR A 26 26.13 10.12 -4.28
CA TYR A 26 25.81 8.71 -4.48
C TYR A 26 24.68 8.49 -5.50
N SER A 27 23.68 9.35 -5.48
CA SER A 27 22.54 9.30 -6.42
C SER A 27 22.84 9.84 -7.82
N GLY A 28 24.10 10.17 -8.13
CA GLY A 28 24.51 10.60 -9.46
C GLY A 28 24.45 12.12 -9.69
N ILE A 29 24.40 12.92 -8.61
CA ILE A 29 24.41 14.39 -8.65
C ILE A 29 25.68 14.94 -7.97
N PRO A 30 26.89 14.57 -8.43
CA PRO A 30 28.14 14.92 -7.73
C PRO A 30 28.54 16.39 -7.86
N GLY A 31 27.98 17.11 -8.85
CA GLY A 31 28.29 18.52 -9.12
C GLY A 31 27.56 19.51 -8.22
N ALA A 32 26.53 19.08 -7.48
CA ALA A 32 25.79 19.96 -6.59
C ALA A 32 26.60 20.20 -5.31
N GLU A 33 26.68 21.45 -4.85
CA GLU A 33 27.32 21.82 -3.60
C GLU A 33 26.28 22.38 -2.63
N VAL A 34 25.99 21.64 -1.58
CA VAL A 34 25.03 22.06 -0.55
C VAL A 34 25.63 23.25 0.22
N ALA A 35 24.89 24.33 0.41
CA ALA A 35 25.24 25.47 1.25
C ALA A 35 24.74 25.28 2.68
N SER A 36 23.45 25.00 2.83
CA SER A 36 22.74 24.82 4.09
C SER A 36 21.58 23.83 3.91
N ILE A 37 21.04 23.33 5.03
CA ILE A 37 19.80 22.54 5.04
C ILE A 37 18.90 22.98 6.18
N SER A 38 17.60 22.71 6.05
CA SER A 38 16.64 22.77 7.17
C SER A 38 15.72 21.55 7.13
N THR A 39 15.30 21.10 8.30
CA THR A 39 14.44 19.91 8.45
C THR A 39 13.09 20.29 9.05
N ALA A 40 12.03 19.62 8.59
CA ALA A 40 10.69 19.75 9.16
C ALA A 40 10.01 18.36 9.19
N PRO A 41 9.36 17.96 10.29
CA PRO A 41 8.68 16.67 10.36
C PRO A 41 7.53 16.58 9.36
N ILE A 42 7.34 15.38 8.79
CA ILE A 42 6.19 15.01 7.95
C ILE A 42 5.46 13.84 8.62
N GLY A 43 4.12 13.92 8.65
CA GLY A 43 3.27 12.85 9.15
C GLY A 43 3.18 12.80 10.68
N ALA A 44 2.57 11.72 11.19
CA ALA A 44 2.27 11.54 12.61
C ALA A 44 3.29 10.66 13.38
N GLY A 45 4.34 10.16 12.73
CA GLY A 45 5.40 9.38 13.38
C GLY A 45 5.03 7.94 13.76
N ASN A 46 3.99 7.34 13.14
CA ASN A 46 3.40 6.08 13.60
C ASN A 46 4.30 4.84 13.47
N VAL A 47 5.24 4.79 12.51
CA VAL A 47 6.15 3.63 12.29
C VAL A 47 7.58 4.08 11.95
N SER A 48 7.81 5.38 11.80
CA SER A 48 9.09 5.94 11.34
C SER A 48 9.17 7.43 11.63
N ASP A 49 10.37 7.94 11.83
CA ASP A 49 10.62 9.38 11.84
C ASP A 49 10.83 9.84 10.39
N THR A 50 9.88 10.61 9.87
CA THR A 50 9.93 11.13 8.48
C THR A 50 10.07 12.65 8.51
N VAL A 51 11.04 13.17 7.77
CA VAL A 51 11.29 14.61 7.68
C VAL A 51 11.45 15.06 6.24
N ARG A 52 10.97 16.26 5.96
CA ARG A 52 11.34 17.04 4.78
C ARG A 52 12.66 17.72 5.04
N VAL A 53 13.61 17.60 4.13
CA VAL A 53 14.89 18.30 4.16
C VAL A 53 14.90 19.30 3.01
N ALA A 54 14.79 20.60 3.32
CA ALA A 54 14.98 21.66 2.33
C ALA A 54 16.47 21.94 2.15
N ILE A 55 16.90 22.13 0.90
CA ILE A 55 18.30 22.24 0.53
C ILE A 55 18.55 23.60 -0.14
N GLU A 56 19.47 24.37 0.41
CA GLU A 56 20.04 25.53 -0.26
C GLU A 56 21.39 25.14 -0.84
N TYR A 57 21.67 25.51 -2.08
CA TYR A 57 22.92 25.18 -2.76
C TYR A 57 23.85 26.40 -2.84
N ALA A 58 25.13 26.17 -2.58
CA ALA A 58 26.20 27.11 -2.94
C ALA A 58 26.39 27.10 -4.47
N THR A 59 26.34 25.89 -5.04
CA THR A 59 26.38 25.65 -6.48
C THR A 59 25.34 24.59 -6.83
N PRO A 60 24.21 24.95 -7.47
CA PRO A 60 23.26 23.94 -7.98
C PRO A 60 23.86 23.23 -9.20
N ALA A 61 23.49 21.97 -9.43
CA ALA A 61 23.94 21.23 -10.61
C ALA A 61 22.85 20.31 -11.16
N GLY A 62 22.66 20.34 -12.49
CA GLY A 62 21.68 19.51 -13.18
C GLY A 62 20.29 19.64 -12.56
N ASP A 63 19.64 18.48 -12.37
CA ASP A 63 18.31 18.36 -11.78
C ASP A 63 18.36 18.15 -10.25
N ALA A 64 19.31 18.80 -9.57
CA ALA A 64 19.43 18.70 -8.11
C ALA A 64 18.12 19.12 -7.41
N PRO A 65 17.56 18.30 -6.51
CA PRO A 65 16.28 18.59 -5.89
C PRO A 65 16.41 19.75 -4.89
N SER A 66 15.41 20.63 -4.84
CA SER A 66 15.32 21.68 -3.82
C SER A 66 15.00 21.12 -2.43
N SER A 67 14.48 19.90 -2.36
CA SER A 67 14.15 19.21 -1.13
C SER A 67 14.08 17.70 -1.31
N LEU A 68 14.29 16.98 -0.22
CA LEU A 68 14.19 15.52 -0.12
C LEU A 68 13.27 15.15 1.04
N VAL A 69 12.72 13.94 1.00
CA VAL A 69 12.10 13.30 2.17
C VAL A 69 13.04 12.22 2.68
N VAL A 70 13.29 12.24 3.99
CA VAL A 70 14.13 11.25 4.68
C VAL A 70 13.27 10.52 5.69
N LYS A 71 13.22 9.19 5.57
CA LYS A 71 12.54 8.28 6.50
C LYS A 71 13.58 7.42 7.20
N LEU A 72 13.61 7.54 8.53
CA LEU A 72 14.47 6.77 9.43
C LEU A 72 13.61 5.90 10.34
N LYS A 73 14.24 4.95 11.03
CA LYS A 73 13.57 4.26 12.15
C LYS A 73 13.10 5.30 13.20
N PRO A 74 12.01 5.03 13.92
CA PRO A 74 11.48 5.95 14.91
C PRO A 74 12.38 6.02 16.14
N SER A 75 12.49 7.21 16.72
CA SER A 75 13.22 7.47 17.97
C SER A 75 12.50 6.92 19.21
N ASP A 76 11.16 6.77 19.16
CA ASP A 76 10.38 6.11 20.22
C ASP A 76 10.67 4.59 20.24
N PRO A 77 11.22 4.05 21.35
CA PRO A 77 11.55 2.62 21.45
C PRO A 77 10.35 1.67 21.29
N ALA A 78 9.15 2.07 21.74
CA ALA A 78 7.95 1.23 21.63
C ALA A 78 7.47 1.14 20.18
N VAL A 79 7.49 2.27 19.47
CA VAL A 79 7.16 2.32 18.03
C VAL A 79 8.21 1.55 17.23
N HIS A 80 9.49 1.72 17.55
CA HIS A 80 10.56 0.96 16.92
C HIS A 80 10.37 -0.55 17.13
N ALA A 81 10.14 -0.99 18.37
CA ALA A 81 9.91 -2.40 18.66
C ALA A 81 8.70 -2.98 17.89
N HIS A 82 7.67 -2.18 17.63
CA HIS A 82 6.55 -2.58 16.76
C HIS A 82 7.00 -2.76 15.31
N GLY A 83 7.74 -1.80 14.73
CA GLY A 83 8.29 -1.88 13.38
C GLY A 83 9.21 -3.09 13.14
N LEU A 84 10.01 -3.46 14.15
CA LEU A 84 10.84 -4.67 14.13
C LEU A 84 9.99 -5.94 14.05
N ARG A 85 9.02 -6.08 14.96
CA ARG A 85 8.17 -7.27 15.05
C ARG A 85 7.31 -7.44 13.81
N SER A 86 6.87 -6.34 13.20
CA SER A 86 6.08 -6.39 11.98
C SER A 86 6.93 -6.69 10.75
N GLY A 87 8.25 -6.47 10.76
CA GLY A 87 9.14 -6.61 9.60
C GLY A 87 9.00 -5.48 8.58
N ALA A 88 8.46 -4.32 8.97
CA ALA A 88 8.12 -3.22 8.07
C ALA A 88 9.34 -2.63 7.33
N TYR A 89 10.49 -2.51 8.02
CA TYR A 89 11.70 -1.90 7.45
C TYR A 89 12.26 -2.71 6.27
N HIS A 90 12.46 -4.01 6.48
CA HIS A 90 12.99 -4.89 5.45
C HIS A 90 12.08 -4.88 4.21
N ARG A 91 10.76 -4.90 4.41
CA ARG A 91 9.78 -4.82 3.31
C ARG A 91 9.85 -3.54 2.52
N GLU A 92 9.88 -2.40 3.21
CA GLU A 92 9.92 -1.10 2.54
C GLU A 92 11.24 -0.89 1.79
N ILE A 93 12.37 -1.31 2.38
CA ILE A 93 13.68 -1.33 1.70
C ILE A 93 13.62 -2.20 0.44
N GLY A 94 13.15 -3.43 0.57
CA GLY A 94 13.02 -4.38 -0.54
C GLY A 94 12.14 -3.84 -1.66
N ALA A 95 10.99 -3.25 -1.32
CA ALA A 95 10.08 -2.63 -2.28
C ALA A 95 10.74 -1.50 -3.08
N TYR A 96 11.38 -0.53 -2.40
CA TYR A 96 12.06 0.58 -3.07
C TYR A 96 13.25 0.11 -3.93
N ILE A 97 13.90 -1.00 -3.58
CA ILE A 97 14.94 -1.62 -4.43
C ILE A 97 14.31 -2.25 -5.67
N ASP A 98 13.40 -3.19 -5.48
CA ASP A 98 12.87 -4.04 -6.56
C ASP A 98 12.01 -3.25 -7.55
N ILE A 99 11.12 -2.38 -7.07
CA ILE A 99 10.25 -1.57 -7.92
C ILE A 99 11.06 -0.59 -8.76
N SER A 100 12.04 0.09 -8.14
CA SER A 100 12.91 1.04 -8.84
C SER A 100 13.75 0.35 -9.91
N ASN A 101 14.33 -0.82 -9.61
CA ASN A 101 15.19 -1.55 -10.55
C ASN A 101 14.42 -2.07 -11.76
N ARG A 102 13.14 -2.39 -11.60
CA ARG A 102 12.27 -2.85 -12.70
C ARG A 102 11.50 -1.74 -13.38
N HIS A 103 11.50 -0.53 -12.84
CA HIS A 103 10.58 0.54 -13.22
C HIS A 103 9.13 0.03 -13.27
N ALA A 104 8.75 -0.70 -12.22
CA ALA A 104 7.52 -1.48 -12.22
C ALA A 104 6.28 -0.58 -12.18
N CYS A 105 6.23 0.41 -11.31
CA CYS A 105 5.19 1.44 -11.25
C CYS A 105 5.79 2.77 -10.77
N ARG A 106 4.99 3.83 -10.73
CA ARG A 106 5.40 5.12 -10.19
C ARG A 106 5.38 5.11 -8.66
N ILE A 107 6.57 5.23 -8.09
CA ILE A 107 6.86 5.48 -6.67
C ILE A 107 7.79 6.68 -6.55
N PRO A 108 7.91 7.37 -5.39
CA PRO A 108 8.87 8.46 -5.20
C PRO A 108 10.28 8.05 -5.66
N LEU A 109 10.97 8.93 -6.40
CA LEU A 109 12.33 8.61 -6.86
C LEU A 109 13.23 8.36 -5.65
N LYS A 110 13.98 7.26 -5.69
CA LYS A 110 14.93 6.90 -4.65
C LYS A 110 16.27 7.58 -4.89
N TYR A 111 16.74 8.34 -3.92
CA TYR A 111 18.11 8.88 -3.89
C TYR A 111 19.05 7.96 -3.12
N TRP A 112 18.58 7.38 -2.03
CA TRP A 112 19.34 6.39 -1.28
C TRP A 112 18.40 5.48 -0.49
N VAL A 113 18.75 4.19 -0.42
CA VAL A 113 18.07 3.22 0.45
C VAL A 113 19.14 2.32 1.05
N ALA A 114 19.11 2.18 2.37
CA ALA A 114 19.98 1.28 3.10
C ALA A 114 19.34 0.90 4.44
N GLY A 115 19.77 -0.23 5.01
CA GLY A 115 19.23 -0.75 6.26
C GLY A 115 19.04 -2.26 6.19
N ASP A 116 18.32 -2.78 7.18
CA ASP A 116 18.07 -4.20 7.40
C ASP A 116 16.77 -4.41 8.19
N GLU A 117 16.60 -5.54 8.87
CA GLU A 117 15.45 -5.81 9.73
C GLU A 117 15.35 -4.86 10.93
N THR A 118 16.44 -4.19 11.29
CA THR A 118 16.59 -3.38 12.50
C THR A 118 16.61 -1.87 12.27
N THR A 119 16.92 -1.44 11.05
CA THR A 119 16.99 -0.02 10.72
C THR A 119 16.61 0.23 9.27
N ILE A 120 16.12 1.44 9.01
CA ILE A 120 15.82 1.91 7.66
C ILE A 120 16.38 3.31 7.49
N ASN A 121 16.99 3.54 6.33
CA ASN A 121 17.41 4.83 5.84
C ASN A 121 16.91 4.94 4.40
N LEU A 122 15.80 5.65 4.23
CA LEU A 122 15.19 5.85 2.92
C LEU A 122 15.17 7.36 2.61
N VAL A 123 15.89 7.75 1.56
CA VAL A 123 15.91 9.12 1.05
C VAL A 123 15.28 9.13 -0.32
N MET A 124 14.21 9.91 -0.45
CA MET A 124 13.34 9.90 -1.61
C MET A 124 12.93 11.31 -2.04
N GLU A 125 12.39 11.38 -3.25
CA GLU A 125 11.79 12.55 -3.85
C GLU A 125 10.76 13.21 -2.94
N ASP A 126 10.83 14.54 -2.83
CA ASP A 126 9.81 15.34 -2.19
C ASP A 126 8.70 15.70 -3.19
N LEU A 127 7.51 15.15 -2.96
CA LEU A 127 6.31 15.35 -3.79
C LEU A 127 5.30 16.33 -3.16
N SER A 128 5.65 16.97 -2.04
CA SER A 128 4.73 17.79 -1.24
C SER A 128 4.18 19.04 -1.95
N THR A 129 4.85 19.51 -3.00
CA THR A 129 4.46 20.72 -3.75
C THR A 129 3.83 20.42 -5.10
N THR A 130 3.94 19.20 -5.59
CA THR A 130 3.47 18.78 -6.93
C THR A 130 2.28 17.85 -6.87
N THR A 131 1.98 17.28 -5.71
CA THR A 131 0.93 16.28 -5.54
C THR A 131 -0.06 16.64 -4.44
N THR A 132 -1.23 16.00 -4.49
CA THR A 132 -2.22 16.02 -3.41
C THR A 132 -2.42 14.58 -2.93
N ALA A 133 -2.44 14.38 -1.61
CA ALA A 133 -2.74 13.07 -1.04
C ALA A 133 -4.23 12.74 -1.22
N GLY A 134 -4.54 11.46 -1.46
CA GLY A 134 -5.91 10.99 -1.41
C GLY A 134 -6.53 11.19 -0.02
N ASN A 135 -7.86 11.10 0.02
CA ASN A 135 -8.62 11.16 1.27
C ASN A 135 -9.52 9.93 1.38
N GLN A 136 -9.19 9.01 2.27
CA GLN A 136 -9.89 7.73 2.40
C GLN A 136 -11.34 7.90 2.86
N ILE A 137 -11.66 8.94 3.65
CA ILE A 137 -13.05 9.20 4.06
C ILE A 137 -13.87 9.64 2.84
N ALA A 138 -13.34 10.55 2.02
CA ALA A 138 -14.03 11.02 0.81
C ALA A 138 -14.01 9.98 -0.32
N GLY A 139 -12.99 9.12 -0.35
CA GLY A 139 -12.68 8.26 -1.49
C GLY A 139 -12.08 9.05 -2.66
N CYS A 140 -12.13 8.45 -3.85
CA CYS A 140 -11.70 9.07 -5.09
C CYS A 140 -12.73 8.84 -6.21
N GLY A 141 -12.67 9.72 -7.22
CA GLY A 141 -13.52 9.64 -8.39
C GLY A 141 -12.99 8.68 -9.47
N PRO A 142 -13.75 8.48 -10.57
CA PRO A 142 -13.41 7.48 -11.58
C PRO A 142 -12.11 7.75 -12.34
N VAL A 143 -11.72 9.02 -12.50
CA VAL A 143 -10.47 9.40 -13.20
C VAL A 143 -9.25 9.05 -12.33
N GLU A 144 -9.31 9.36 -11.04
CA GLU A 144 -8.28 8.99 -10.07
C GLU A 144 -8.19 7.47 -9.93
N ALA A 145 -9.34 6.79 -9.82
CA ALA A 145 -9.41 5.33 -9.76
C ALA A 145 -8.78 4.65 -10.98
N GLU A 146 -9.00 5.20 -12.18
CA GLU A 146 -8.33 4.70 -13.39
C GLU A 146 -6.80 4.86 -13.32
N SER A 147 -6.30 6.00 -12.85
CA SER A 147 -4.86 6.20 -12.69
C SER A 147 -4.23 5.21 -11.71
N VAL A 148 -4.91 4.90 -10.60
CA VAL A 148 -4.46 3.92 -9.59
C VAL A 148 -4.44 2.51 -10.17
N VAL A 149 -5.52 2.10 -10.83
CA VAL A 149 -5.64 0.76 -11.43
C VAL A 149 -4.59 0.55 -12.54
N VAL A 150 -4.25 1.59 -13.30
CA VAL A 150 -3.17 1.53 -14.29
C VAL A 150 -1.81 1.30 -13.62
N GLU A 151 -1.50 2.03 -12.54
CA GLU A 151 -0.23 1.83 -11.81
C GLU A 151 -0.16 0.45 -11.13
N MET A 152 -1.28 -0.07 -10.60
CA MET A 152 -1.35 -1.45 -10.09
C MET A 152 -1.10 -2.47 -11.21
N ALA A 153 -1.69 -2.28 -12.38
CA ALA A 153 -1.47 -3.18 -13.51
C ALA A 153 0.01 -3.23 -13.90
N ARG A 154 0.69 -2.06 -13.91
CA ARG A 154 2.14 -1.96 -14.19
C ARG A 154 2.98 -2.64 -13.11
N LEU A 155 2.66 -2.42 -11.83
CA LEU A 155 3.31 -3.07 -10.70
C LEU A 155 3.18 -4.58 -10.82
N HIS A 156 1.95 -5.09 -10.86
CA HIS A 156 1.67 -6.52 -10.84
C HIS A 156 2.26 -7.22 -12.06
N SER A 157 2.06 -6.69 -13.27
CA SER A 157 2.63 -7.30 -14.47
C SER A 157 4.16 -7.27 -14.54
N GLY A 158 4.81 -6.32 -13.85
CA GLY A 158 6.27 -6.25 -13.76
C GLY A 158 6.92 -7.35 -12.91
N PHE A 159 6.12 -8.03 -12.09
CA PHE A 159 6.58 -9.12 -11.24
C PHE A 159 5.92 -10.47 -11.57
N PHE A 160 4.77 -10.46 -12.22
CA PHE A 160 4.04 -11.67 -12.58
C PHE A 160 4.73 -12.50 -13.67
N PRO A 161 4.68 -13.85 -13.59
CA PRO A 161 4.24 -14.64 -12.44
C PRO A 161 5.37 -14.77 -11.41
N MET A 162 5.00 -14.70 -10.13
CA MET A 162 5.86 -15.12 -9.02
C MET A 162 5.39 -16.47 -8.47
N THR A 163 6.27 -17.14 -7.74
CA THR A 163 5.95 -18.37 -7.00
C THR A 163 6.40 -18.24 -5.55
N GLU A 164 5.88 -19.12 -4.68
CA GLU A 164 6.31 -19.17 -3.28
C GLU A 164 7.84 -19.30 -3.16
N ASP A 165 8.44 -20.16 -3.99
CA ASP A 165 9.88 -20.46 -4.00
C ASP A 165 10.77 -19.32 -4.52
N THR A 166 10.23 -18.46 -5.38
CA THR A 166 11.01 -17.38 -6.02
C THR A 166 10.84 -16.03 -5.32
N ALA A 167 9.79 -15.90 -4.50
CA ALA A 167 9.51 -14.67 -3.79
C ALA A 167 10.53 -14.44 -2.65
N PRO A 168 11.06 -13.21 -2.51
CA PRO A 168 11.92 -12.86 -1.39
C PRO A 168 11.26 -13.15 -0.04
N ALA A 169 12.03 -13.67 0.91
CA ALA A 169 11.52 -14.08 2.22
C ALA A 169 10.93 -12.94 3.07
N TRP A 170 11.26 -11.68 2.75
CA TRP A 170 10.72 -10.52 3.44
C TRP A 170 9.27 -10.19 3.04
N MET A 171 8.77 -10.73 1.92
CA MET A 171 7.39 -10.51 1.47
C MET A 171 6.39 -11.18 2.40
N ILE A 172 5.29 -10.49 2.73
CA ILE A 172 4.18 -11.14 3.44
C ILE A 172 3.57 -12.24 2.55
N ARG A 173 3.35 -13.41 3.14
CA ARG A 173 2.53 -14.49 2.60
C ARG A 173 1.25 -14.57 3.42
N LEU A 174 0.08 -14.59 2.78
CA LEU A 174 -1.21 -14.54 3.49
C LEU A 174 -1.39 -15.71 4.47
N GLY A 175 -0.91 -16.90 4.12
CA GLY A 175 -0.94 -18.06 5.00
C GLY A 175 -0.18 -17.86 6.31
N ASP A 176 1.02 -17.27 6.23
CA ASP A 176 1.90 -17.06 7.40
C ASP A 176 1.32 -16.07 8.40
N VAL A 177 0.51 -15.12 7.93
CA VAL A 177 -0.11 -14.08 8.75
C VAL A 177 -1.58 -14.37 9.09
N CYS A 178 -2.08 -15.53 8.68
CA CYS A 178 -3.48 -15.93 8.85
C CYS A 178 -3.92 -15.80 10.31
N GLU A 179 -3.21 -16.42 11.24
CA GLU A 179 -3.61 -16.46 12.65
C GLU A 179 -3.80 -15.06 13.25
N TYR A 180 -2.86 -14.15 13.01
CA TYR A 180 -2.93 -12.80 13.52
C TYR A 180 -4.10 -12.03 12.90
N TRP A 181 -4.18 -11.98 11.57
CA TRP A 181 -5.17 -11.14 10.88
C TRP A 181 -6.59 -11.66 10.96
N SER A 182 -6.80 -12.98 10.91
CA SER A 182 -8.13 -13.54 11.09
C SER A 182 -8.65 -13.29 12.50
N THR A 183 -7.81 -13.42 13.53
CA THR A 183 -8.21 -13.19 14.93
C THR A 183 -8.59 -11.73 15.14
N ALA A 184 -7.79 -10.80 14.59
CA ALA A 184 -8.12 -9.37 14.63
C ALA A 184 -9.41 -9.06 13.86
N ALA A 185 -9.61 -9.66 12.68
CA ALA A 185 -10.84 -9.48 11.91
C ALA A 185 -12.08 -10.06 12.62
N GLU A 186 -11.97 -11.21 13.28
CA GLU A 186 -13.04 -11.81 14.08
C GLU A 186 -13.42 -10.92 15.27
N ALA A 187 -12.42 -10.44 16.03
CA ALA A 187 -12.66 -9.51 17.14
C ALA A 187 -13.26 -8.18 16.67
N GLY A 188 -12.72 -7.62 15.60
CA GLY A 188 -13.19 -6.40 14.98
C GLY A 188 -14.61 -6.52 14.41
N ALA A 189 -14.98 -7.67 13.85
CA ALA A 189 -16.35 -7.95 13.42
C ALA A 189 -17.33 -7.98 14.59
N GLN A 190 -16.98 -8.63 15.71
CA GLN A 190 -17.82 -8.60 16.90
C GLN A 190 -18.01 -7.17 17.42
N ALA A 191 -16.94 -6.37 17.41
CA ALA A 191 -17.02 -4.96 17.77
C ALA A 191 -17.90 -4.17 16.78
N ALA A 192 -17.75 -4.38 15.48
CA ALA A 192 -18.52 -3.68 14.44
C ALA A 192 -20.03 -3.96 14.56
N LEU A 193 -20.40 -5.22 14.75
CA LEU A 193 -21.79 -5.66 14.90
C LEU A 193 -22.48 -5.09 16.15
N GLN A 194 -21.70 -4.64 17.15
CA GLN A 194 -22.21 -3.97 18.34
C GLN A 194 -22.20 -2.44 18.18
N ARG A 195 -21.06 -1.89 17.77
CA ARG A 195 -20.82 -0.44 17.67
C ARG A 195 -21.68 0.22 16.60
N PHE A 196 -21.90 -0.45 15.47
CA PHE A 196 -22.53 0.12 14.27
C PHE A 196 -23.86 -0.55 13.91
N ALA A 197 -24.46 -1.28 14.85
CA ALA A 197 -25.72 -2.03 14.64
C ALA A 197 -26.90 -1.16 14.16
N HIS A 198 -26.88 0.12 14.52
CA HIS A 198 -27.93 1.09 14.16
C HIS A 198 -27.53 2.02 13.01
N ASP A 199 -26.25 2.01 12.62
CA ASP A 199 -25.71 2.86 11.55
C ASP A 199 -25.69 2.12 10.21
N LEU A 200 -25.55 0.79 10.22
CA LEU A 200 -25.47 -0.03 9.03
C LEU A 200 -26.80 -0.75 8.71
N PRO A 201 -27.16 -0.91 7.42
CA PRO A 201 -28.28 -1.74 7.00
C PRO A 201 -28.14 -3.20 7.47
N PRO A 202 -29.25 -3.91 7.76
CA PRO A 202 -29.22 -5.32 8.17
C PRO A 202 -28.43 -6.23 7.22
N GLU A 203 -28.57 -6.04 5.91
CA GLU A 203 -27.84 -6.81 4.90
C GLU A 203 -26.32 -6.63 4.97
N TYR A 204 -25.83 -5.49 5.48
CA TYR A 204 -24.40 -5.25 5.67
C TYR A 204 -23.90 -5.93 6.95
N LEU A 205 -24.72 -5.98 8.01
CA LEU A 205 -24.42 -6.75 9.22
C LEU A 205 -24.37 -8.26 8.93
N ASP A 206 -25.28 -8.75 8.09
CA ASP A 206 -25.27 -10.13 7.59
C ASP A 206 -24.01 -10.41 6.77
N ALA A 207 -23.64 -9.52 5.84
CA ALA A 207 -22.43 -9.66 5.04
C ALA A 207 -21.15 -9.68 5.89
N ILE A 208 -21.05 -8.84 6.92
CA ILE A 208 -19.93 -8.86 7.89
C ILE A 208 -19.87 -10.21 8.59
N SER A 209 -21.01 -10.69 9.10
CA SER A 209 -21.08 -11.95 9.84
C SER A 209 -20.69 -13.14 8.96
N GLU A 210 -21.25 -13.23 7.75
CA GLU A 210 -20.96 -14.33 6.82
C GLU A 210 -19.53 -14.30 6.28
N ALA A 211 -18.99 -13.12 5.96
CA ALA A 211 -17.61 -12.99 5.51
C ALA A 211 -16.64 -13.38 6.61
N THR A 212 -16.87 -12.93 7.85
CA THR A 212 -16.01 -13.23 9.00
C THR A 212 -15.90 -14.74 9.24
N ALA A 213 -16.98 -15.50 9.03
CA ALA A 213 -16.94 -16.96 9.14
C ALA A 213 -15.98 -17.64 8.14
N LEU A 214 -15.59 -16.95 7.07
CA LEU A 214 -14.69 -17.47 6.02
C LEU A 214 -13.30 -16.81 6.02
N VAL A 215 -12.99 -15.96 7.01
CA VAL A 215 -11.75 -15.16 6.97
C VAL A 215 -10.49 -16.01 6.97
N ARG A 216 -10.48 -17.13 7.71
CA ARG A 216 -9.33 -18.06 7.74
C ARG A 216 -9.19 -18.82 6.42
N ASP A 217 -10.31 -19.27 5.86
CA ASP A 217 -10.34 -19.96 4.57
C ASP A 217 -9.79 -19.04 3.47
N TRP A 218 -10.15 -17.75 3.50
CA TRP A 218 -9.64 -16.78 2.55
C TRP A 218 -8.12 -16.58 2.65
N HIS A 219 -7.58 -16.43 3.88
CA HIS A 219 -6.13 -16.25 4.09
C HIS A 219 -5.31 -17.47 3.64
N THR A 220 -5.90 -18.66 3.75
CA THR A 220 -5.24 -19.94 3.45
C THR A 220 -5.56 -20.49 2.06
N LEU A 221 -6.43 -19.80 1.31
CA LEU A 221 -6.86 -20.21 -0.01
C LEU A 221 -5.66 -20.30 -0.97
N PRO A 222 -5.35 -21.48 -1.54
CA PRO A 222 -4.24 -21.62 -2.47
C PRO A 222 -4.40 -20.75 -3.72
N GLN A 223 -3.41 -19.91 -4.01
CA GLN A 223 -3.42 -19.01 -5.15
C GLN A 223 -2.66 -19.60 -6.35
N ARG A 224 -3.19 -19.39 -7.55
CA ARG A 224 -2.54 -19.80 -8.81
C ARG A 224 -1.91 -18.64 -9.57
N SER A 225 -2.35 -17.43 -9.26
CA SER A 225 -1.86 -16.17 -9.83
C SER A 225 -1.19 -15.41 -8.70
N LEU A 226 0.13 -15.31 -8.71
CA LEU A 226 0.88 -14.62 -7.65
C LEU A 226 1.81 -13.56 -8.24
N THR A 227 1.92 -12.44 -7.55
CA THR A 227 2.75 -11.30 -7.91
C THR A 227 3.15 -10.51 -6.67
N PHE A 228 4.07 -9.56 -6.85
CA PHE A 228 4.32 -8.47 -5.93
C PHE A 228 3.06 -7.60 -5.80
N THR A 229 2.59 -7.37 -4.58
CA THR A 229 1.45 -6.50 -4.26
C THR A 229 1.87 -5.40 -3.27
N HIS A 230 1.23 -4.24 -3.34
CA HIS A 230 1.33 -3.16 -2.35
C HIS A 230 0.85 -3.62 -0.97
N GLY A 231 -0.29 -4.32 -0.90
CA GLY A 231 -0.85 -4.90 0.33
C GLY A 231 -1.77 -3.97 1.13
N ASP A 232 -1.60 -2.65 1.02
CA ASP A 232 -2.54 -1.64 1.57
C ASP A 232 -2.71 -0.43 0.63
N PRO A 233 -3.26 -0.63 -0.58
CA PRO A 233 -3.38 0.44 -1.57
C PRO A 233 -4.60 1.32 -1.32
N ARG A 234 -4.85 1.71 -0.07
CA ARG A 234 -5.86 2.73 0.27
C ARG A 234 -5.49 4.07 -0.38
N VAL A 235 -6.48 4.88 -0.73
CA VAL A 235 -6.23 6.16 -1.43
C VAL A 235 -5.37 7.13 -0.61
N ASP A 236 -5.37 7.04 0.72
CA ASP A 236 -4.46 7.81 1.58
C ASP A 236 -2.97 7.48 1.32
N ASN A 237 -2.68 6.30 0.79
CA ASN A 237 -1.33 5.85 0.40
C ASN A 237 -1.06 6.12 -1.09
N VAL A 238 -1.87 6.98 -1.72
CA VAL A 238 -1.70 7.45 -3.09
C VAL A 238 -1.56 8.96 -3.09
N LEU A 239 -0.52 9.45 -3.76
CA LEU A 239 -0.37 10.85 -4.13
C LEU A 239 -0.80 11.03 -5.58
N PHE A 240 -1.57 12.08 -5.87
CA PHE A 240 -2.00 12.42 -7.23
C PHE A 240 -1.24 13.65 -7.73
N ASP A 241 -0.46 13.47 -8.79
CA ASP A 241 0.11 14.57 -9.56
C ASP A 241 -0.93 15.05 -10.59
N THR A 242 -1.26 16.34 -10.58
CA THR A 242 -2.23 16.95 -11.49
C THR A 242 -1.60 17.93 -12.48
N SER A 243 -0.28 18.08 -12.47
CA SER A 243 0.47 19.02 -13.32
C SER A 243 0.27 18.76 -14.83
N GLY A 244 0.01 17.51 -15.20
CA GLY A 244 -0.26 17.07 -16.58
C GLY A 244 -1.72 17.21 -17.04
N GLY A 245 -2.61 17.78 -16.23
CA GLY A 245 -4.04 17.98 -16.55
C GLY A 245 -4.94 16.75 -16.34
N GLN A 246 -4.36 15.56 -16.15
CA GLN A 246 -5.04 14.35 -15.64
C GLN A 246 -4.27 13.84 -14.43
N PRO A 247 -4.96 13.31 -13.40
CA PRO A 247 -4.30 12.78 -12.21
C PRO A 247 -3.44 11.58 -12.57
N ALA A 248 -2.20 11.59 -12.10
CA ALA A 248 -1.28 10.46 -12.15
C ALA A 248 -1.03 9.96 -10.72
N ALA A 249 -1.35 8.69 -10.47
CA ALA A 249 -1.16 8.06 -9.17
C ALA A 249 0.33 7.78 -8.91
N ILE A 250 0.74 7.98 -7.66
CA ILE A 250 2.06 7.66 -7.14
C ILE A 250 1.84 6.92 -5.82
N PHE A 251 2.31 5.68 -5.74
CA PHE A 251 2.17 4.87 -4.52
C PHE A 251 3.26 5.18 -3.49
N ILE A 252 2.84 5.29 -2.24
CA ILE A 252 3.71 5.47 -1.07
C ILE A 252 3.35 4.43 0.00
N ASP A 253 4.21 4.30 1.00
CA ASP A 253 4.01 3.39 2.13
C ASP A 253 3.97 1.89 1.76
N TRP A 254 5.16 1.32 1.56
CA TRP A 254 5.35 -0.07 1.12
C TRP A 254 5.53 -1.05 2.27
N GLN A 255 5.07 -0.72 3.48
CA GLN A 255 5.36 -1.49 4.69
C GLN A 255 4.61 -2.82 4.81
N VAL A 256 3.62 -3.09 3.95
CA VAL A 256 2.82 -4.33 3.97
C VAL A 256 2.82 -5.07 2.64
N THR A 257 3.83 -4.78 1.79
CA THR A 257 4.05 -5.49 0.53
C THR A 257 4.16 -7.00 0.74
N GLY A 258 3.71 -7.76 -0.25
CA GLY A 258 3.72 -9.21 -0.16
C GLY A 258 3.46 -9.93 -1.47
N LEU A 259 3.61 -11.25 -1.39
CA LEU A 259 3.29 -12.17 -2.47
C LEU A 259 1.81 -12.53 -2.38
N ARG A 260 0.99 -12.01 -3.29
CA ARG A 260 -0.46 -12.24 -3.29
C ARG A 260 -1.01 -12.33 -4.71
N ASN A 261 -2.29 -12.68 -4.79
CA ASN A 261 -3.04 -12.51 -6.02
C ASN A 261 -3.11 -11.03 -6.41
N PRO A 262 -2.89 -10.64 -7.68
CA PRO A 262 -2.98 -9.25 -8.12
C PRO A 262 -4.31 -8.58 -7.77
N MET A 263 -5.41 -9.33 -7.74
CA MET A 263 -6.73 -8.79 -7.41
C MET A 263 -6.92 -8.51 -5.93
N TYR A 264 -5.99 -8.89 -5.05
CA TYR A 264 -6.00 -8.47 -3.64
C TYR A 264 -5.98 -6.94 -3.56
N ASP A 265 -5.03 -6.30 -4.24
CA ASP A 265 -4.85 -4.85 -4.21
C ASP A 265 -5.98 -4.12 -4.94
N VAL A 266 -6.37 -4.64 -6.12
CA VAL A 266 -7.46 -4.05 -6.91
C VAL A 266 -8.78 -4.16 -6.14
N GLY A 267 -9.05 -5.31 -5.52
CA GLY A 267 -10.20 -5.55 -4.66
C GLY A 267 -10.24 -4.58 -3.50
N TYR A 268 -9.14 -4.51 -2.74
CA TYR A 268 -8.98 -3.61 -1.59
C TYR A 268 -9.28 -2.16 -1.97
N PHE A 269 -8.62 -1.65 -3.02
CA PHE A 269 -8.77 -0.26 -3.43
C PHE A 269 -10.19 0.03 -3.95
N MET A 270 -10.71 -0.83 -4.83
CA MET A 270 -12.03 -0.59 -5.41
C MET A 270 -13.14 -0.65 -4.36
N SER A 271 -13.08 -1.56 -3.39
CA SER A 271 -14.10 -1.69 -2.34
C SER A 271 -13.93 -0.67 -1.21
N GLY A 272 -12.71 -0.22 -0.94
CA GLY A 272 -12.40 0.65 0.21
C GLY A 272 -12.19 2.12 -0.15
N SER A 273 -11.89 2.47 -1.40
CA SER A 273 -11.42 3.81 -1.79
C SER A 273 -12.22 4.46 -2.91
N VAL A 274 -13.05 3.73 -3.65
CA VAL A 274 -13.94 4.28 -4.69
C VAL A 274 -15.36 4.39 -4.14
N GLY A 275 -16.07 5.48 -4.47
CA GLY A 275 -17.48 5.66 -4.08
C GLY A 275 -18.35 4.53 -4.63
N ILE A 276 -19.41 4.14 -3.90
CA ILE A 276 -20.27 2.98 -4.25
C ILE A 276 -20.82 3.10 -5.68
N GLU A 277 -21.41 4.25 -6.00
CA GLU A 277 -22.05 4.48 -7.31
C GLU A 277 -21.02 4.57 -8.44
N ASP A 278 -19.88 5.24 -8.20
CA ASP A 278 -18.78 5.29 -9.18
C ASP A 278 -18.19 3.91 -9.44
N ARG A 279 -18.00 3.09 -8.39
CA ARG A 279 -17.55 1.71 -8.52
C ARG A 279 -18.54 0.93 -9.38
N ARG A 280 -19.83 0.94 -9.06
CA ARG A 280 -20.86 0.22 -9.83
C ARG A 280 -20.90 0.66 -11.30
N ALA A 281 -20.72 1.95 -11.57
CA ALA A 281 -20.75 2.49 -12.92
C ALA A 281 -19.47 2.18 -13.74
N HIS A 282 -18.32 2.01 -13.09
CA HIS A 282 -17.03 2.00 -13.79
C HIS A 282 -16.16 0.76 -13.57
N GLU A 283 -16.41 -0.07 -12.56
CA GLU A 283 -15.49 -1.17 -12.17
C GLU A 283 -15.19 -2.14 -13.32
N SER A 284 -16.19 -2.51 -14.13
CA SER A 284 -16.00 -3.47 -15.22
C SER A 284 -15.07 -2.90 -16.30
N ARG A 285 -15.21 -1.60 -16.61
CA ARG A 285 -14.31 -0.88 -17.54
C ARG A 285 -12.91 -0.77 -16.95
N LEU A 286 -12.80 -0.52 -15.65
CA LEU A 286 -11.51 -0.41 -14.97
C LEU A 286 -10.78 -1.76 -14.91
N LEU A 287 -11.48 -2.87 -14.68
CA LEU A 287 -10.90 -4.23 -14.76
C LEU A 287 -10.44 -4.56 -16.18
N GLN A 288 -11.22 -4.18 -17.20
CA GLN A 288 -10.79 -4.32 -18.60
C GLN A 288 -9.51 -3.49 -18.86
N ARG A 289 -9.48 -2.23 -18.40
CA ARG A 289 -8.31 -1.36 -18.54
C ARG A 289 -7.08 -1.90 -17.80
N TYR A 290 -7.27 -2.44 -16.60
CA TYR A 290 -6.23 -3.13 -15.84
C TYR A 290 -5.59 -4.24 -16.67
N ILE A 291 -6.40 -5.11 -17.28
CA ILE A 291 -5.91 -6.27 -18.04
C ILE A 291 -5.23 -5.86 -19.34
N GLU A 292 -5.71 -4.82 -20.02
CA GLU A 292 -5.03 -4.24 -21.18
C GLU A 292 -3.60 -3.82 -20.84
N VAL A 293 -3.43 -3.06 -19.75
CA VAL A 293 -2.10 -2.59 -19.31
C VAL A 293 -1.26 -3.76 -18.79
N PHE A 294 -1.87 -4.71 -18.07
CA PHE A 294 -1.17 -5.89 -17.57
C PHE A 294 -0.57 -6.73 -18.69
N ALA A 295 -1.33 -6.93 -19.78
CA ALA A 295 -0.93 -7.72 -20.92
C ALA A 295 0.26 -7.12 -21.71
N GLU A 296 0.55 -5.82 -21.55
CA GLU A 296 1.72 -5.17 -22.17
C GLU A 296 3.05 -5.77 -21.69
N ARG A 297 3.09 -6.29 -20.44
CA ARG A 297 4.29 -6.89 -19.84
C ARG A 297 4.18 -8.39 -19.59
N ALA A 298 2.99 -8.88 -19.23
CA ALA A 298 2.80 -10.26 -18.82
C ALA A 298 1.52 -10.87 -19.44
N PRO A 299 1.61 -11.59 -20.57
CA PRO A 299 0.47 -12.29 -21.15
C PRO A 299 0.09 -13.53 -20.30
N GLY A 300 -1.18 -13.95 -20.37
CA GLY A 300 -1.66 -15.20 -19.75
C GLY A 300 -2.59 -15.01 -18.54
N TYR A 301 -2.62 -13.79 -17.98
CA TYR A 301 -3.64 -13.36 -17.03
C TYR A 301 -4.71 -12.54 -17.75
N ASP A 302 -5.80 -13.22 -18.16
CA ASP A 302 -6.88 -12.64 -18.96
C ASP A 302 -8.01 -12.09 -18.07
N LEU A 303 -8.95 -11.37 -18.69
CA LEU A 303 -10.07 -10.77 -17.98
C LEU A 303 -10.94 -11.81 -17.26
N ALA A 304 -11.17 -12.98 -17.86
CA ALA A 304 -12.01 -14.01 -17.22
C ALA A 304 -11.38 -14.51 -15.92
N LYS A 305 -10.07 -14.79 -15.92
CA LYS A 305 -9.33 -15.15 -14.70
C LYS A 305 -9.36 -14.01 -13.69
N ALA A 306 -9.09 -12.79 -14.15
CA ALA A 306 -9.07 -11.63 -13.27
C ALA A 306 -10.42 -11.33 -12.62
N THR A 307 -11.53 -11.50 -13.35
CA THR A 307 -12.88 -11.35 -12.80
C THR A 307 -13.18 -12.40 -11.73
N CYS A 308 -12.79 -13.66 -11.94
CA CYS A 308 -12.95 -14.72 -10.92
C CYS A 308 -12.10 -14.43 -9.67
N ASP A 309 -10.84 -14.04 -9.87
CA ASP A 309 -9.94 -13.72 -8.77
C ASP A 309 -10.44 -12.48 -8.02
N TYR A 310 -10.89 -11.43 -8.73
CA TYR A 310 -11.47 -10.22 -8.15
C TYR A 310 -12.68 -10.50 -7.28
N GLN A 311 -13.59 -11.36 -7.74
CA GLN A 311 -14.78 -11.74 -6.99
C GLN A 311 -14.45 -12.26 -5.58
N ILE A 312 -13.34 -12.99 -5.41
CA ILE A 312 -12.91 -13.55 -4.12
C ILE A 312 -11.99 -12.57 -3.38
N GLN A 313 -11.03 -11.98 -4.08
CA GLN A 313 -10.00 -11.14 -3.48
C GLN A 313 -10.53 -9.78 -3.02
N LEU A 314 -11.70 -9.33 -3.53
CA LEU A 314 -12.41 -8.14 -3.05
C LEU A 314 -12.74 -8.17 -1.56
N LEU A 315 -12.80 -9.37 -0.94
CA LEU A 315 -12.95 -9.49 0.51
C LEU A 315 -11.77 -8.91 1.31
N SER A 316 -10.61 -8.67 0.69
CA SER A 316 -9.44 -8.05 1.34
C SER A 316 -9.81 -6.73 2.01
N GLY A 317 -10.55 -5.85 1.34
CA GLY A 317 -10.94 -4.56 1.87
C GLY A 317 -11.81 -4.68 3.13
N LEU A 318 -12.77 -5.61 3.13
CA LEU A 318 -13.61 -5.88 4.30
C LEU A 318 -12.79 -6.47 5.45
N PHE A 319 -11.98 -7.50 5.21
CA PHE A 319 -11.21 -8.16 6.27
C PHE A 319 -10.19 -7.24 6.93
N ILE A 320 -9.49 -6.42 6.14
CA ILE A 320 -8.55 -5.45 6.70
C ILE A 320 -9.27 -4.33 7.45
N THR A 321 -10.44 -3.87 6.96
CA THR A 321 -11.26 -2.92 7.70
C THR A 321 -11.70 -3.49 9.04
N LEU A 322 -12.16 -4.75 9.08
CA LEU A 322 -12.53 -5.42 10.33
C LEU A 322 -11.35 -5.54 11.28
N ALA A 323 -10.18 -6.00 10.81
CA ALA A 323 -8.98 -6.08 11.63
C ALA A 323 -8.55 -4.70 12.17
N ALA A 324 -8.74 -3.63 11.41
CA ALA A 324 -8.44 -2.27 11.88
C ALA A 324 -9.35 -1.82 13.03
N ILE A 325 -10.60 -2.29 13.12
CA ILE A 325 -11.53 -1.95 14.22
C ILE A 325 -11.03 -2.45 15.58
N ASP A 326 -10.31 -3.57 15.59
CA ASP A 326 -9.70 -4.14 16.79
C ASP A 326 -8.51 -3.30 17.31
N VAL A 327 -7.75 -2.69 16.38
CA VAL A 327 -6.50 -1.99 16.71
C VAL A 327 -6.70 -0.48 16.89
N LEU A 328 -7.61 0.13 16.14
CA LEU A 328 -7.81 1.57 16.13
C LEU A 328 -8.63 2.05 17.34
N PRO A 329 -8.35 3.26 17.87
CA PRO A 329 -9.05 3.78 19.03
C PRO A 329 -10.51 4.09 18.70
N ASP A 330 -11.40 3.70 19.60
CA ASP A 330 -12.83 3.97 19.53
C ASP A 330 -13.11 5.46 19.83
N ASN A 331 -13.24 6.27 18.78
CA ASN A 331 -13.59 7.69 18.87
C ASN A 331 -14.27 8.17 17.58
N ASP A 332 -14.92 9.33 17.63
CA ASP A 332 -15.74 9.85 16.53
C ASP A 332 -14.99 10.03 15.21
N VAL A 333 -13.71 10.42 15.23
CA VAL A 333 -12.93 10.62 14.00
C VAL A 333 -12.66 9.28 13.32
N VAL A 334 -12.21 8.30 14.10
CA VAL A 334 -11.91 6.96 13.62
C VAL A 334 -13.19 6.22 13.22
N ASN A 335 -14.27 6.35 13.99
CA ASN A 335 -15.53 5.70 13.70
C ASN A 335 -16.18 6.22 12.41
N ARG A 336 -16.01 7.51 12.08
CA ARG A 336 -16.43 8.03 10.75
C ARG A 336 -15.67 7.38 9.60
N LEU A 337 -14.37 7.16 9.74
CA LEU A 337 -13.58 6.46 8.74
C LEU A 337 -14.03 5.00 8.61
N ILE A 338 -14.16 4.29 9.74
CA ILE A 338 -14.58 2.89 9.77
C ILE A 338 -15.96 2.72 9.14
N LEU A 339 -16.94 3.55 9.49
CA LEU A 339 -18.28 3.49 8.91
C LEU A 339 -18.25 3.66 7.39
N ALA A 340 -17.54 4.68 6.88
CA ALA A 340 -17.41 4.89 5.44
C ALA A 340 -16.71 3.72 4.71
N LEU A 341 -15.80 3.00 5.38
CA LEU A 341 -15.18 1.79 4.85
C LEU A 341 -16.14 0.61 4.87
N LEU A 342 -16.82 0.35 5.99
CA LEU A 342 -17.79 -0.75 6.12
C LEU A 342 -18.91 -0.62 5.10
N GLU A 343 -19.48 0.58 4.92
CA GLU A 343 -20.53 0.82 3.92
C GLU A 343 -20.07 0.46 2.50
N ARG A 344 -18.89 0.94 2.08
CA ARG A 344 -18.36 0.67 0.74
C ARG A 344 -17.96 -0.79 0.54
N ASN A 345 -17.27 -1.37 1.52
CA ASN A 345 -16.81 -2.75 1.46
C ASN A 345 -17.99 -3.73 1.44
N CYS A 346 -18.98 -3.55 2.31
CA CYS A 346 -20.17 -4.42 2.35
C CYS A 346 -20.98 -4.31 1.05
N ALA A 347 -21.18 -3.10 0.52
CA ALA A 347 -21.84 -2.91 -0.77
C ALA A 347 -21.12 -3.68 -1.89
N ALA A 348 -19.79 -3.60 -1.93
CA ALA A 348 -18.99 -4.30 -2.93
C ALA A 348 -19.04 -5.82 -2.79
N VAL A 349 -18.93 -6.34 -1.56
CA VAL A 349 -19.03 -7.77 -1.24
C VAL A 349 -20.39 -8.36 -1.65
N ILE A 350 -21.47 -7.60 -1.43
CA ILE A 350 -22.84 -8.00 -1.80
C ILE A 350 -23.01 -7.98 -3.32
N ASP A 351 -22.64 -6.88 -3.98
CA ASP A 351 -22.77 -6.74 -5.44
C ASP A 351 -22.03 -7.86 -6.18
N TRP A 352 -20.84 -8.25 -5.69
CA TRP A 352 -20.02 -9.32 -6.27
C TRP A 352 -20.35 -10.72 -5.77
N LYS A 353 -21.23 -10.86 -4.76
CA LYS A 353 -21.52 -12.14 -4.10
C LYS A 353 -20.25 -12.84 -3.62
N SER A 354 -19.28 -12.07 -3.12
CA SER A 354 -17.92 -12.55 -2.82
C SER A 354 -17.89 -13.66 -1.77
N VAL A 355 -18.75 -13.56 -0.75
CA VAL A 355 -18.92 -14.60 0.29
C VAL A 355 -19.36 -15.93 -0.34
N ALA A 356 -20.37 -15.91 -1.21
CA ALA A 356 -20.86 -17.10 -1.88
C ALA A 356 -19.81 -17.69 -2.82
N ALA A 357 -19.07 -16.84 -3.54
CA ALA A 357 -17.98 -17.27 -4.42
C ALA A 357 -16.86 -17.97 -3.63
N LEU A 358 -16.40 -17.38 -2.53
CA LEU A 358 -15.39 -17.99 -1.65
C LEU A 358 -15.87 -19.34 -1.11
N ARG A 359 -17.09 -19.39 -0.56
CA ARG A 359 -17.69 -20.63 -0.02
C ARG A 359 -17.75 -21.75 -1.06
N ASN A 360 -18.10 -21.42 -2.31
CA ASN A 360 -18.14 -22.40 -3.40
C ASN A 360 -16.74 -22.94 -3.74
N VAL A 361 -15.73 -22.06 -3.75
CA VAL A 361 -14.34 -22.47 -4.05
C VAL A 361 -13.75 -23.30 -2.92
N THR A 362 -13.96 -22.92 -1.66
CA THR A 362 -13.41 -23.64 -0.50
C THR A 362 -14.03 -25.04 -0.41
N GLN A 363 -15.35 -25.15 -0.57
CA GLN A 363 -16.05 -26.44 -0.66
C GLN A 363 -15.54 -27.32 -1.80
N ALA A 364 -15.32 -26.74 -2.99
CA ALA A 364 -14.81 -27.49 -4.15
C ALA A 364 -13.38 -28.00 -3.96
N LEU A 365 -12.55 -27.28 -3.19
CA LEU A 365 -11.18 -27.67 -2.87
C LEU A 365 -11.09 -28.63 -1.69
N GLY A 366 -12.18 -28.87 -0.96
CA GLY A 366 -12.16 -29.65 0.29
C GLY A 366 -11.39 -28.95 1.41
N VAL A 367 -11.28 -27.63 1.33
CA VAL A 367 -10.68 -26.77 2.36
C VAL A 367 -11.85 -26.16 3.12
N GLY A 368 -12.03 -26.52 4.38
CA GLY A 368 -13.11 -26.02 5.24
C GLY A 368 -13.10 -26.64 6.63
#